data_AF-A0A482Z270-F1
#
_entry.id   AF-A0A482Z270-F1
#
_cell.length_a   1.000
_cell.length_b   1.000
_cell.length_c   1.000
_cell.angle_alpha   90.00
_cell.angle_beta   90.00
_cell.angle_gamma   90.00
#
_symmetry.space_group_name_H-M   'P 1'
#
loop_
_entity.id
_entity.type
_entity.pdbx_description
1 polymer ?
#
loop_
_entity_poly.entity_id
_entity_poly.type
_entity_poly.pdbx_seq_one_letter_code
_entity_poly.pdbx_strand_id
1 'polypeptide(L)'
;MSRKQVFYFYEGETEKKLLEFLKNTKKISSGKVRKFNLWKGRFRKIQRTINKDDKLFFVVDTDDVTNTECFSKNIKLLKLYNFCLIVQHKNLEEELCFSCNKANNKKLFNDFYKVQSADKFKSKFCRDKGIDLTLSNNDFNFKNFWSRSGDFSDWLKKNGISASIECNYKV
;
A
#
# COMPACT_ATOMS: atom_id res chain seq x y z
N MET A 1 -12.69 -26.82 -7.54
CA MET A 1 -11.72 -25.71 -7.62
C MET A 1 -12.09 -24.64 -6.59
N SER A 2 -11.18 -24.24 -5.70
CA SER A 2 -11.46 -23.14 -4.77
C SER A 2 -11.62 -21.84 -5.57
N ARG A 3 -12.64 -21.03 -5.24
CA ARG A 3 -12.84 -19.73 -5.87
C ARG A 3 -11.60 -18.85 -5.65
N LYS A 4 -11.01 -18.38 -6.74
CA LYS A 4 -9.88 -17.44 -6.73
C LYS A 4 -10.26 -16.18 -5.95
N GLN A 5 -9.48 -15.85 -4.93
CA GLN A 5 -9.68 -14.66 -4.10
C GLN A 5 -8.62 -13.60 -4.41
N VAL A 6 -8.94 -12.35 -4.06
CA VAL A 6 -8.00 -11.23 -4.08
C VAL A 6 -7.76 -10.80 -2.63
N PHE A 7 -6.49 -10.62 -2.27
CA PHE A 7 -6.07 -10.12 -0.97
C PHE A 7 -5.23 -8.86 -1.13
N TYR A 8 -5.49 -7.87 -0.29
CA TYR A 8 -4.68 -6.67 -0.12
C TYR A 8 -4.10 -6.68 1.28
N PHE A 9 -2.78 -6.68 1.38
CA PHE A 9 -2.04 -6.65 2.63
C PHE A 9 -1.52 -5.24 2.90
N TYR A 10 -1.75 -4.74 4.12
CA TYR A 10 -1.38 -3.39 4.53
C TYR A 10 -0.51 -3.39 5.79
N GLU A 11 0.23 -2.31 6.00
CA GLU A 11 1.12 -2.14 7.16
C GLU A 11 0.44 -1.35 8.29
N GLY A 12 -0.15 -0.20 7.99
CA GLY A 12 -0.80 0.70 8.94
C GLY A 12 -2.31 0.89 8.73
N GLU A 13 -2.97 1.54 9.70
CA GLU A 13 -4.42 1.75 9.65
C GLU A 13 -4.85 2.78 8.59
N THR A 14 -3.94 3.66 8.18
CA THR A 14 -4.15 4.61 7.09
C THR A 14 -4.29 3.91 5.75
N GLU A 15 -3.41 2.96 5.44
CA GLU A 15 -3.46 2.16 4.21
C GLU A 15 -4.73 1.28 4.21
N LYS A 16 -5.08 0.69 5.35
CA LYS A 16 -6.35 -0.05 5.50
C LYS A 16 -7.55 0.80 5.11
N LYS A 17 -7.64 2.02 5.68
CA LYS A 17 -8.75 2.95 5.41
C LYS A 17 -8.83 3.29 3.92
N LEU A 18 -7.68 3.56 3.30
CA LEU A 18 -7.61 3.87 1.88
C LEU A 18 -7.99 2.69 0.99
N LEU A 19 -7.45 1.50 1.26
CA LEU A 19 -7.75 0.28 0.49
C LEU A 19 -9.25 -0.05 0.53
N GLU A 20 -9.87 0.07 1.71
CA GLU A 20 -11.32 -0.09 1.85
C GLU A 20 -12.09 0.95 1.01
N PHE A 21 -11.65 2.22 1.04
CA PHE A 21 -12.25 3.27 0.20
C PHE A 21 -12.12 2.98 -1.30
N LEU A 22 -10.92 2.67 -1.79
CA LEU A 22 -10.65 2.39 -3.21
C LEU A 22 -11.42 1.17 -3.71
N LYS A 23 -11.57 0.14 -2.84
CA LYS A 23 -12.38 -1.05 -3.12
C LYS A 23 -13.86 -0.70 -3.24
N ASN A 24 -14.40 0.07 -2.30
CA ASN A 24 -15.81 0.45 -2.28
C ASN A 24 -16.20 1.36 -3.45
N THR A 25 -15.27 2.23 -3.88
CA THR A 25 -15.44 3.09 -5.06
C THR A 25 -15.06 2.39 -6.38
N LYS A 26 -14.73 1.09 -6.34
CA LYS A 26 -14.35 0.27 -7.50
C LYS A 26 -13.16 0.81 -8.30
N LYS A 27 -12.29 1.60 -7.68
CA LYS A 27 -11.01 2.06 -8.26
C LYS A 27 -9.97 0.94 -8.30
N ILE A 28 -10.12 -0.05 -7.41
CA ILE A 28 -9.35 -1.29 -7.39
C ILE A 28 -10.29 -2.49 -7.35
N SER A 29 -9.77 -3.66 -7.71
CA SER A 29 -10.57 -4.89 -7.72
C SER A 29 -11.08 -5.26 -6.31
N SER A 30 -12.27 -5.85 -6.24
CA SER A 30 -12.84 -6.30 -4.96
C SER A 30 -11.97 -7.40 -4.34
N GLY A 31 -11.74 -7.32 -3.02
CA GLY A 31 -10.88 -8.25 -2.30
C GLY A 31 -10.93 -8.09 -0.78
N LYS A 32 -10.27 -9.01 -0.08
CA LYS A 32 -10.12 -9.00 1.39
C LYS A 32 -8.91 -8.17 1.78
N VAL A 33 -9.08 -7.26 2.74
CA VAL A 33 -8.01 -6.41 3.26
C VAL A 33 -7.48 -7.01 4.58
N ARG A 34 -6.16 -7.20 4.72
CA ARG A 34 -5.53 -7.87 5.86
C ARG A 34 -4.25 -7.17 6.30
N LYS A 35 -3.99 -7.11 7.62
CA LYS A 35 -2.75 -6.53 8.13
C LYS A 35 -1.60 -7.52 7.99
N PHE A 36 -0.55 -7.16 7.26
CA PHE A 36 0.69 -7.93 7.18
C PHE A 36 1.82 -7.05 6.61
N ASN A 37 2.85 -6.82 7.41
CA ASN A 37 4.05 -6.07 7.00
C ASN A 37 5.16 -7.06 6.61
N LEU A 38 5.71 -6.93 5.40
CA LEU A 38 6.71 -7.86 4.85
C LEU A 38 8.09 -7.74 5.49
N TRP A 39 8.41 -6.58 6.09
CA TRP A 39 9.64 -6.35 6.82
C TRP A 39 9.63 -7.03 8.19
N LYS A 40 8.49 -6.99 8.89
CA LYS A 40 8.38 -7.38 10.30
C LYS A 40 7.73 -8.76 10.49
N GLY A 41 6.78 -9.12 9.64
CA GLY A 41 6.01 -10.37 9.73
C GLY A 41 6.68 -11.54 9.01
N ARG A 42 6.47 -12.78 9.48
CA ARG A 42 6.90 -13.99 8.76
C ARG A 42 5.73 -14.53 7.93
N PHE A 43 5.88 -14.62 6.61
CA PHE A 43 4.81 -15.00 5.68
C PHE A 43 4.19 -16.36 5.99
N ARG A 44 5.00 -17.30 6.51
CA ARG A 44 4.54 -18.62 6.98
C ARG A 44 3.34 -18.56 7.94
N LYS A 45 3.18 -17.48 8.70
CA LYS A 45 2.05 -17.30 9.63
C LYS A 45 0.71 -17.16 8.92
N ILE A 46 0.69 -16.56 7.72
CA ILE A 46 -0.54 -16.36 6.93
C ILE A 46 -0.67 -17.35 5.77
N GLN A 47 0.40 -18.09 5.46
CA GLN A 47 0.49 -19.01 4.32
C GLN A 47 -0.66 -20.04 4.27
N ARG A 48 -1.14 -20.52 5.42
CA ARG A 48 -2.24 -21.50 5.49
C ARG A 48 -3.61 -20.92 5.13
N THR A 49 -3.72 -19.60 5.04
CA THR A 49 -4.99 -18.88 4.84
C THR A 49 -5.16 -18.33 3.43
N ILE A 50 -4.25 -18.70 2.53
CA ILE A 50 -4.14 -18.25 1.14
C ILE A 50 -3.83 -19.44 0.25
N ASN A 51 -4.41 -19.47 -0.95
CA ASN A 51 -4.15 -20.47 -1.98
C ASN A 51 -3.15 -19.93 -3.00
N LYS A 52 -2.49 -20.82 -3.74
CA LYS A 52 -1.51 -20.44 -4.78
C LYS A 52 -2.11 -19.58 -5.90
N ASP A 53 -3.38 -19.84 -6.23
CA ASP A 53 -4.09 -19.15 -7.30
C ASP A 53 -4.68 -17.79 -6.88
N ASP A 54 -4.69 -17.49 -5.58
CA ASP A 54 -5.18 -16.20 -5.07
C ASP A 54 -4.26 -15.07 -5.53
N LYS A 55 -4.84 -13.92 -5.87
CA LYS A 55 -4.06 -12.70 -6.18
C LYS A 55 -3.71 -12.00 -4.88
N LEU A 56 -2.42 -11.82 -4.62
CA LEU A 56 -1.92 -11.20 -3.39
C LEU A 56 -1.26 -9.85 -3.73
N PHE A 57 -1.79 -8.76 -3.20
CA PHE A 57 -1.18 -7.44 -3.30
C PHE A 57 -0.64 -7.04 -1.94
N PHE A 58 0.64 -6.69 -1.85
CA PHE A 58 1.25 -6.19 -0.61
C PHE A 58 1.59 -4.71 -0.77
N VAL A 59 0.95 -3.85 0.02
CA VAL A 59 1.36 -2.44 0.12
C VAL A 59 2.61 -2.38 0.99
N VAL A 60 3.69 -1.81 0.45
CA VAL A 60 5.01 -1.77 1.09
C VAL A 60 5.47 -0.33 1.21
N ASP A 61 5.71 0.10 2.45
CA ASP A 61 6.38 1.35 2.75
C ASP A 61 7.90 1.20 2.57
N THR A 62 8.54 2.27 2.11
CA THR A 62 9.99 2.30 1.84
C THR A 62 10.75 3.26 2.74
N ASP A 63 10.07 3.95 3.68
CA ASP A 63 10.73 4.81 4.67
C ASP A 63 11.42 4.03 5.79
N ASP A 64 10.93 2.82 6.10
CA ASP A 64 11.42 1.99 7.21
C ASP A 64 11.84 0.57 6.75
N VAL A 65 12.92 0.50 5.96
CA VAL A 65 13.57 -0.76 5.51
C VAL A 65 14.35 -1.40 6.67
N THR A 66 13.61 -1.97 7.62
CA THR A 66 14.15 -2.41 8.93
C THR A 66 14.80 -3.78 8.94
N ASN A 67 14.32 -4.71 8.11
CA ASN A 67 14.75 -6.10 8.17
C ASN A 67 14.73 -6.76 6.78
N THR A 68 15.76 -6.44 6.00
CA THR A 68 15.99 -6.98 4.65
C THR A 68 16.02 -8.50 4.62
N GLU A 69 16.55 -9.15 5.67
CA GLU A 69 16.61 -10.62 5.73
C GLU A 69 15.20 -11.24 5.81
N CYS A 70 14.35 -10.72 6.70
CA CYS A 70 12.96 -11.14 6.84
C CYS A 70 12.18 -10.90 5.54
N PHE A 71 12.31 -9.71 4.96
CA PHE A 71 11.70 -9.36 3.69
C PHE A 71 12.14 -10.33 2.58
N SER A 72 13.45 -10.54 2.40
CA SER A 72 13.99 -11.45 1.40
C SER A 72 13.48 -12.88 1.58
N LYS A 73 13.44 -13.39 2.82
CA LYS A 73 12.86 -14.70 3.14
C LYS A 73 11.38 -14.79 2.77
N ASN A 74 10.60 -13.75 3.03
CA ASN A 74 9.20 -13.69 2.66
C ASN A 74 9.01 -13.68 1.14
N ILE A 75 9.76 -12.83 0.43
CA ILE A 75 9.70 -12.76 -1.04
C ILE A 75 10.04 -14.13 -1.66
N LYS A 76 11.07 -14.82 -1.16
CA LYS A 76 11.41 -16.18 -1.63
C LYS A 76 10.25 -17.16 -1.52
N LEU A 77 9.47 -17.10 -0.43
CA LEU A 77 8.28 -17.94 -0.27
C LEU A 77 7.13 -17.51 -1.17
N LEU A 78 6.96 -16.19 -1.33
CA LEU A 78 5.91 -15.58 -2.15
C LEU A 78 6.07 -15.88 -3.65
N LYS A 79 7.28 -16.17 -4.14
CA LYS A 79 7.53 -16.61 -5.53
C LYS A 79 6.69 -17.83 -5.97
N LEU A 80 6.17 -18.62 -5.04
CA LEU A 80 5.28 -19.75 -5.32
C LEU A 80 3.79 -19.36 -5.47
N TYR A 81 3.47 -18.08 -5.33
CA TYR A 81 2.12 -17.51 -5.33
C TYR A 81 1.99 -16.42 -6.38
N ASN A 82 0.76 -16.10 -6.77
CA ASN A 82 0.46 -14.95 -7.60
C ASN A 82 0.46 -13.67 -6.75
N PHE A 83 1.64 -13.08 -6.53
CA PHE A 83 1.80 -11.87 -5.72
C PHE A 83 2.35 -10.68 -6.52
N CYS A 84 2.05 -9.49 -6.01
CA CYS A 84 2.62 -8.24 -6.50
C CYS A 84 2.78 -7.23 -5.36
N LEU A 85 3.82 -6.40 -5.43
CA LEU A 85 4.12 -5.37 -4.43
C LEU A 85 3.64 -4.01 -4.94
N ILE A 86 2.74 -3.38 -4.18
CA ILE A 86 2.33 -2.00 -4.36
C ILE A 86 3.26 -1.15 -3.51
N VAL A 87 4.27 -0.55 -4.14
CA VAL A 87 5.34 0.16 -3.43
C VAL A 87 4.96 1.63 -3.26
N GLN A 88 5.04 2.14 -2.03
CA GLN A 88 4.82 3.56 -1.72
C GLN A 88 6.15 4.30 -1.77
N HIS A 89 6.20 5.54 -2.26
CA HIS A 89 7.38 6.38 -2.10
C HIS A 89 7.45 6.87 -0.66
N LYS A 90 8.31 6.26 0.15
CA LYS A 90 8.43 6.44 1.61
C LYS A 90 7.21 5.89 2.36
N ASN A 91 6.08 6.58 2.32
CA ASN A 91 4.85 6.20 3.05
C ASN A 91 3.60 6.79 2.37
N LEU A 92 2.42 6.54 2.95
CA LEU A 92 1.17 6.99 2.37
C LEU A 92 1.05 8.52 2.29
N GLU A 93 1.50 9.26 3.30
CA GLU A 93 1.42 10.73 3.29
C GLU A 93 2.15 11.33 2.10
N GLU A 94 3.34 10.82 1.78
CA GLU A 94 4.14 11.25 0.64
C GLU A 94 3.48 10.88 -0.71
N GLU A 95 2.79 9.74 -0.79
CA GLU A 95 1.99 9.35 -1.96
C GLU A 95 0.77 10.24 -2.16
N LEU A 96 0.07 10.60 -1.08
CA LEU A 96 -1.04 11.54 -1.11
C LEU A 96 -0.56 12.95 -1.44
N CYS A 97 0.58 13.38 -0.90
CA CYS A 97 1.18 14.68 -1.20
C CYS A 97 1.42 14.83 -2.70
N PHE A 98 2.04 13.83 -3.32
CA PHE A 98 2.30 13.82 -4.76
C PHE A 98 1.01 13.74 -5.59
N SER A 99 0.10 12.85 -5.22
CA SER A 99 -1.12 12.60 -6.00
C SER A 99 -2.14 13.73 -5.91
N CYS A 100 -2.09 14.54 -4.85
CA CYS A 100 -2.89 15.74 -4.65
C CYS A 100 -2.14 17.04 -5.01
N ASN A 101 -0.99 16.94 -5.71
CA ASN A 101 -0.15 18.06 -6.12
C ASN A 101 0.17 19.05 -4.99
N LYS A 102 0.45 18.54 -3.79
CA LYS A 102 0.79 19.36 -2.62
C LYS A 102 2.30 19.58 -2.58
N ALA A 103 2.71 20.79 -2.20
CA ALA A 103 4.12 21.15 -2.11
C ALA A 103 4.90 20.36 -1.04
N ASN A 104 4.23 19.95 0.04
CA ASN A 104 4.79 19.15 1.12
C ASN A 104 3.68 18.59 2.05
N ASN A 105 4.07 17.69 2.94
CA ASN A 105 3.17 17.08 3.91
C ASN A 105 2.50 18.10 4.85
N LYS A 106 3.15 19.20 5.23
CA LYS A 106 2.50 20.22 6.09
C LYS A 106 1.30 20.85 5.38
N LYS A 107 1.44 21.14 4.09
CA LYS A 107 0.35 21.66 3.25
C LYS A 107 -0.75 20.63 3.09
N LEU A 108 -0.41 19.37 2.84
CA LEU A 108 -1.36 18.24 2.81
C LEU A 108 -2.18 18.17 4.12
N PHE A 109 -1.51 18.16 5.27
CA PHE A 109 -2.15 18.02 6.58
C PHE A 109 -3.10 19.18 6.89
N ASN A 110 -2.68 20.39 6.55
CA ASN A 110 -3.49 21.58 6.74
C ASN A 110 -4.69 21.64 5.78
N ASP A 111 -4.52 21.24 4.53
CA ASP A 111 -5.60 21.31 3.54
C ASP A 111 -6.67 20.23 3.80
N PHE A 112 -6.26 19.01 4.16
CA PHE A 112 -7.19 17.91 4.45
C PHE A 112 -7.96 18.13 5.76
N TYR A 113 -7.26 18.44 6.86
CA TYR A 113 -7.85 18.38 8.21
C TYR A 113 -7.47 19.55 9.12
N LYS A 114 -6.81 20.59 8.61
CA LYS A 114 -6.34 21.75 9.40
C LYS A 114 -5.45 21.33 10.59
N VAL A 115 -4.59 20.33 10.37
CA VAL A 115 -3.63 19.85 11.38
C VAL A 115 -2.19 20.05 10.92
N GLN A 116 -1.24 20.01 11.87
CA GLN A 116 0.18 20.28 11.60
C GLN A 116 1.11 19.08 11.82
N SER A 117 0.62 17.99 12.43
CA SER A 117 1.44 16.80 12.71
C SER A 117 0.92 15.57 11.96
N ALA A 118 1.85 14.68 11.60
CA ALA A 118 1.54 13.43 10.93
C ALA A 118 0.60 12.55 11.77
N ASP A 119 0.83 12.42 13.09
CA ASP A 119 -0.03 11.59 13.94
C ASP A 119 -1.48 12.08 14.00
N LYS A 120 -1.68 13.41 14.07
CA LYS A 120 -3.02 14.00 14.03
C LYS A 120 -3.67 13.80 12.67
N PHE A 121 -2.90 13.95 11.59
CA PHE A 121 -3.36 13.66 10.23
C PHE A 121 -3.82 12.20 10.11
N LYS A 122 -2.96 11.24 10.46
CA LYS A 122 -3.26 9.79 10.44
C LYS A 122 -4.53 9.47 11.23
N SER A 123 -4.65 10.01 12.44
CA SER A 123 -5.82 9.82 13.30
C SER A 123 -7.11 10.35 12.67
N LYS A 124 -7.06 11.56 12.07
CA LYS A 124 -8.21 12.17 11.38
C LYS A 124 -8.56 11.41 10.10
N PHE A 125 -7.58 11.05 9.30
CA PHE A 125 -7.74 10.29 8.07
C PHE A 125 -8.45 8.95 8.31
N CYS A 126 -8.01 8.20 9.33
CA CYS A 126 -8.64 6.92 9.70
C CYS A 126 -10.13 7.09 10.09
N ARG A 127 -10.48 8.22 10.71
CA ARG A 127 -11.84 8.53 11.19
C ARG A 127 -12.70 9.25 10.14
N ASP A 128 -12.12 9.63 9.01
CA ASP A 128 -12.80 10.39 7.97
C ASP A 128 -13.90 9.54 7.31
N LYS A 129 -15.16 9.92 7.51
CA LYS A 129 -16.32 9.27 6.89
C LYS A 129 -16.56 9.77 5.47
N GLY A 130 -16.04 10.95 5.12
CA GLY A 130 -16.19 11.63 3.84
C GLY A 130 -14.89 11.67 3.03
N ILE A 131 -14.03 10.65 3.17
CA ILE A 131 -12.73 10.58 2.50
C ILE A 131 -12.81 10.84 0.99
N ASP A 132 -13.90 10.46 0.32
CA ASP A 132 -14.14 10.74 -1.09
C ASP A 132 -14.17 12.25 -1.39
N LEU A 133 -14.92 13.00 -0.59
CA LEU A 133 -15.00 14.46 -0.67
C LEU A 133 -13.67 15.08 -0.29
N THR A 134 -13.00 14.58 0.75
CA THR A 134 -11.69 15.07 1.16
C THR A 134 -10.66 14.92 0.03
N LEU A 135 -10.60 13.77 -0.62
CA LEU A 135 -9.70 13.52 -1.75
C LEU A 135 -10.08 14.38 -2.97
N SER A 136 -11.37 14.46 -3.31
CA SER A 136 -11.87 15.24 -4.44
C SER A 136 -11.60 16.73 -4.28
N ASN A 137 -11.84 17.29 -3.09
CA ASN A 137 -11.57 18.69 -2.77
C ASN A 137 -10.07 19.04 -2.73
N ASN A 138 -9.20 18.03 -2.81
CA ASN A 138 -7.76 18.19 -2.81
C ASN A 138 -7.12 17.72 -4.12
N ASP A 139 -7.90 17.67 -5.21
CA ASP A 139 -7.43 17.35 -6.56
C ASP A 139 -6.71 16.00 -6.65
N PHE A 140 -7.15 15.00 -5.87
CA PHE A 140 -6.52 13.69 -5.85
C PHE A 140 -6.56 13.02 -7.22
N ASN A 141 -5.37 12.74 -7.77
CA ASN A 141 -5.20 12.06 -9.05
C ASN A 141 -4.74 10.61 -8.86
N PHE A 142 -5.67 9.67 -9.04
CA PHE A 142 -5.40 8.23 -8.94
C PHE A 142 -4.41 7.68 -9.99
N LYS A 143 -4.21 8.39 -11.11
CA LYS A 143 -3.19 7.98 -12.10
C LYS A 143 -1.78 8.15 -11.52
N ASN A 144 -1.56 9.20 -10.74
CA ASN A 144 -0.28 9.51 -10.12
C ASN A 144 0.00 8.64 -8.88
N PHE A 145 -1.06 8.12 -8.25
CA PHE A 145 -0.95 7.31 -7.04
C PHE A 145 -0.27 5.96 -7.31
N TRP A 146 0.75 5.65 -6.49
CA TRP A 146 1.62 4.47 -6.61
C TRP A 146 2.36 4.35 -7.95
N SER A 147 2.71 5.48 -8.57
CA SER A 147 3.45 5.51 -9.84
C SER A 147 4.98 5.63 -9.66
N ARG A 148 5.46 5.83 -8.43
CA ARG A 148 6.87 6.18 -8.12
C ARG A 148 7.65 5.03 -7.48
N SER A 149 7.67 3.86 -8.12
CA SER A 149 8.34 2.66 -7.59
C SER A 149 9.79 2.46 -8.08
N GLY A 150 10.35 3.40 -8.84
CA GLY A 150 11.67 3.28 -9.50
C GLY A 150 12.80 2.97 -8.52
N ASP A 151 12.99 3.81 -7.50
CA ASP A 151 14.06 3.66 -6.50
C ASP A 151 14.04 2.30 -5.80
N PHE A 152 12.84 1.78 -5.52
CA PHE A 152 12.69 0.48 -4.88
C PHE A 152 13.01 -0.68 -5.83
N SER A 153 12.72 -0.54 -7.13
CA SER A 153 13.13 -1.52 -8.14
C SER A 153 14.65 -1.69 -8.17
N ASP A 154 15.38 -0.58 -8.10
CA ASP A 154 16.84 -0.61 -8.06
C ASP A 154 17.37 -1.14 -6.72
N TRP A 155 16.70 -0.82 -5.61
CA TRP A 155 17.00 -1.43 -4.31
C TRP A 155 16.82 -2.96 -4.34
N LEU A 156 15.73 -3.46 -4.93
CA LEU A 156 15.49 -4.90 -5.09
C LEU A 156 16.62 -5.58 -5.89
N LYS A 157 17.00 -5.01 -7.03
CA LYS A 157 18.11 -5.51 -7.86
C LYS A 157 19.43 -5.53 -7.09
N LYS A 158 19.77 -4.45 -6.39
CA LYS A 158 21.00 -4.35 -5.58
C LYS A 158 21.08 -5.41 -4.49
N ASN A 159 19.93 -5.82 -3.94
CA ASN A 159 19.85 -6.85 -2.90
C ASN A 159 19.61 -8.27 -3.46
N GLY A 160 19.65 -8.46 -4.78
CA GLY A 160 19.39 -9.76 -5.41
C GLY A 160 17.97 -10.30 -5.20
N ILE A 161 17.01 -9.41 -4.95
CA ILE A 161 15.61 -9.75 -4.71
C ILE A 161 14.83 -9.56 -6.01
N SER A 162 14.16 -10.61 -6.47
CA SER A 162 13.25 -10.55 -7.62
C SER A 162 11.82 -10.65 -7.10
N ALA A 163 11.04 -9.58 -7.30
CA ALA A 163 9.63 -9.46 -6.94
C ALA A 163 8.88 -8.67 -8.02
N SER A 164 7.61 -8.99 -8.24
CA SER A 164 6.76 -8.23 -9.16
C SER A 164 6.30 -6.93 -8.49
N ILE A 165 6.51 -5.80 -9.15
CA ILE A 165 6.06 -4.46 -8.72
C ILE A 165 5.07 -3.82 -9.71
N GLU A 166 4.90 -4.43 -10.89
CA GLU A 166 3.94 -4.00 -11.91
C GLU A 166 2.59 -4.69 -11.65
N CYS A 167 1.75 -4.04 -10.88
CA CYS A 167 0.55 -4.67 -10.35
C CYS A 167 -0.72 -4.26 -11.11
N ASN A 168 -1.42 -5.25 -11.65
CA ASN A 168 -2.75 -5.08 -12.26
C ASN A 168 -3.87 -5.07 -11.19
N TYR A 169 -3.85 -4.08 -10.29
CA TYR A 169 -4.89 -3.88 -9.25
C TYR A 169 -5.97 -2.86 -9.64
N LYS A 170 -5.66 -1.92 -10.55
CA LYS A 170 -6.58 -0.90 -11.05
C LYS A 170 -7.66 -1.56 -11.92
N VAL A 171 -8.89 -1.07 -11.86
CA VAL A 171 -10.05 -1.53 -12.65
C VAL A 171 -10.43 -0.45 -13.64
#